data_AF-A0A847IU32-F1
#
_entry.id   AF-A0A847IU32-F1
#
_cell.length_a   1.000
_cell.length_b   1.000
_cell.length_c   1.000
_cell.angle_alpha   90.00
_cell.angle_beta   90.00
_cell.angle_gamma   90.00
#
_symmetry.space_group_name_H-M   'P 1'
#
loop_
_entity.id
_entity.type
_entity.pdbx_description
1 polymer ?
#
loop_
_entity_poly.entity_id
_entity_poly.type
_entity_poly.pdbx_seq_one_letter_code
_entity_poly.pdbx_strand_id
1 'polypeptide(L)'
;MTTLILSPESISQWNRKEVFKGAAMKEQYRLTFTTPPIKDHDLFIVNYIGHPYQGSFYYNAARSQGAAIWQSSLFALMQSLLWEYAWEGGLEQPSIQDLIVTPLGGIILGELTHRAALAMGRDGFNWYEIILTCILNPAFAINNGFRRPVFAGN
;
A
#
# COMPACT_ATOMS: atom_id res chain seq x y z
N MET A 1 3.41 0.50 -5.35
CA MET A 1 3.91 1.89 -5.34
C MET A 1 5.43 1.98 -5.51
N THR A 2 6.27 1.28 -4.72
CA THR A 2 7.73 1.19 -4.98
C THR A 2 8.06 0.58 -6.35
N THR A 3 7.18 -0.26 -6.86
CA THR A 3 7.25 -0.83 -8.21
C THR A 3 7.14 0.22 -9.31
N LEU A 4 6.41 1.32 -9.10
CA LEU A 4 6.30 2.41 -10.08
C LEU A 4 7.65 3.09 -10.30
N ILE A 5 8.42 3.30 -9.22
CA ILE A 5 9.79 3.84 -9.26
C ILE A 5 10.69 2.99 -10.17
N LEU A 6 10.61 1.66 -10.02
CA LEU A 6 11.43 0.71 -10.76
C LEU A 6 10.83 0.34 -12.13
N SER A 7 9.58 0.72 -12.39
CA SER A 7 8.89 0.38 -13.63
C SER A 7 9.40 1.21 -14.81
N PRO A 8 9.26 0.74 -16.06
CA PRO A 8 9.52 1.54 -17.26
C PRO A 8 8.64 2.80 -17.29
N GLU A 9 9.08 3.84 -17.98
CA GLU A 9 8.32 5.11 -18.11
C GLU A 9 6.97 4.90 -18.79
N SER A 10 6.78 3.82 -19.55
CA SER A 10 5.49 3.43 -20.11
C SER A 10 4.46 2.97 -19.09
N ILE A 11 4.88 2.66 -17.86
CA ILE A 11 4.03 2.22 -16.75
C ILE A 11 3.92 3.33 -15.72
N SER A 12 5.03 3.96 -15.33
CA SER A 12 5.02 5.06 -14.35
C SER A 12 4.63 6.41 -14.92
N GLN A 13 4.65 6.60 -16.25
CA GLN A 13 4.42 7.87 -16.94
C GLN A 13 5.39 9.03 -16.58
N TRP A 14 6.38 8.79 -15.72
CA TRP A 14 7.39 9.78 -15.31
C TRP A 14 8.56 9.91 -16.29
N ASN A 15 8.86 11.13 -16.75
CA ASN A 15 10.07 11.44 -17.51
C ASN A 15 11.30 11.60 -16.59
N ARG A 16 11.96 10.49 -16.25
CA ARG A 16 12.97 10.44 -15.17
C ARG A 16 14.12 11.43 -15.34
N LYS A 17 14.51 11.77 -16.57
CA LYS A 17 15.61 12.72 -16.83
C LYS A 17 15.28 14.16 -16.44
N GLU A 18 14.00 14.49 -16.33
CA GLU A 18 13.54 15.83 -15.96
C GLU A 18 13.07 15.91 -14.52
N VAL A 19 12.36 14.90 -14.02
CA VAL A 19 11.75 14.94 -12.67
C VAL A 19 12.77 14.87 -11.54
N PHE A 20 13.92 14.19 -11.75
CA PHE A 20 14.97 14.08 -10.71
C PHE A 20 15.94 15.29 -10.68
N LYS A 21 15.66 16.36 -11.42
CA LYS A 21 16.39 17.63 -11.26
C LYS A 21 15.86 18.35 -10.00
N GLY A 22 16.72 18.62 -9.02
CA GLY A 22 16.32 19.20 -7.73
C GLY A 22 15.54 20.52 -7.80
N ALA A 23 15.77 21.33 -8.84
CA ALA A 23 15.00 22.57 -9.06
C ALA A 23 13.56 22.30 -9.55
N ALA A 24 13.38 21.30 -10.43
CA ALA A 24 12.07 20.89 -10.93
C ALA A 24 11.23 20.26 -9.81
N MET A 25 11.85 19.41 -8.99
CA MET A 25 11.21 18.77 -7.84
C MET A 25 10.72 19.79 -6.80
N LYS A 26 11.51 20.85 -6.52
CA LYS A 26 11.11 21.90 -5.58
C LYS A 26 9.87 22.67 -6.07
N GLU A 27 9.83 23.01 -7.35
CA GLU A 27 8.67 23.68 -7.93
C GLU A 27 7.45 22.75 -7.96
N GLN A 28 7.65 21.46 -8.25
CA GLN A 28 6.58 20.48 -8.21
C GLN A 28 5.99 20.33 -6.81
N TYR A 29 6.80 20.25 -5.76
CA TYR A 29 6.28 20.25 -4.39
C TYR A 29 5.49 21.52 -4.07
N ARG A 30 5.93 22.69 -4.58
CA ARG A 30 5.17 23.93 -4.42
C ARG A 30 3.77 23.78 -5.03
N LEU A 31 3.68 23.22 -6.24
CA LEU A 31 2.40 22.95 -6.88
C LEU A 31 1.58 21.97 -6.05
N THR A 32 2.15 20.83 -5.64
CA THR A 32 1.45 19.80 -4.85
C THR A 32 0.77 20.31 -3.59
N PHE A 33 1.33 21.30 -2.89
CA PHE A 33 0.72 21.89 -1.70
C PHE A 33 -0.13 23.15 -1.98
N THR A 34 -0.18 23.64 -3.22
CA THR A 34 -0.93 24.85 -3.59
C THR A 34 -2.06 24.59 -4.60
N THR A 35 -2.03 23.48 -5.33
CA THR A 35 -3.05 23.06 -6.28
C THR A 35 -3.79 21.82 -5.78
N PRO A 36 -5.07 21.65 -6.15
CA PRO A 36 -5.82 20.46 -5.76
C PRO A 36 -5.29 19.21 -6.47
N PRO A 37 -5.46 18.02 -5.84
CA PRO A 37 -5.19 16.74 -6.48
C PRO A 37 -5.94 16.60 -7.81
N ILE A 38 -5.35 15.85 -8.74
CA ILE A 38 -5.93 15.62 -10.06
C ILE A 38 -6.37 14.17 -10.20
N LYS A 39 -7.24 13.92 -11.18
CA LYS A 39 -7.52 12.54 -11.60
C LYS A 39 -6.44 12.14 -12.60
N ASP A 40 -5.61 11.16 -12.24
CA ASP A 40 -4.64 10.57 -13.16
C ASP A 40 -5.29 9.65 -14.21
N HIS A 41 -4.48 9.23 -15.19
CA HIS A 41 -4.88 8.32 -16.26
C HIS A 41 -4.05 7.04 -16.22
N ASP A 42 -3.84 6.50 -15.04
CA ASP A 42 -3.09 5.27 -14.85
C ASP A 42 -3.84 4.04 -15.36
N LEU A 43 -3.07 3.00 -15.67
CA LEU A 43 -3.60 1.74 -16.19
C LEU A 43 -4.54 1.11 -15.15
N PHE A 44 -5.68 0.58 -15.59
CA PHE A 44 -6.68 -0.05 -14.72
C PHE A 44 -6.08 -1.08 -13.74
N ILE A 45 -5.11 -1.89 -14.19
CA ILE A 45 -4.45 -2.90 -13.35
C ILE A 45 -3.67 -2.24 -12.21
N VAL A 46 -3.04 -1.09 -12.46
CA VAL A 46 -2.33 -0.33 -11.43
C VAL A 46 -3.37 0.12 -10.41
N ASN A 47 -4.37 0.92 -10.82
CA ASN A 47 -5.35 1.54 -9.92
C ASN A 47 -6.18 0.54 -9.12
N TYR A 48 -6.59 -0.58 -9.70
CA TYR A 48 -7.58 -1.47 -9.07
C TYR A 48 -7.02 -2.81 -8.58
N ILE A 49 -5.75 -3.12 -8.86
CA ILE A 49 -5.07 -4.31 -8.33
C ILE A 49 -3.81 -3.91 -7.56
N GLY A 50 -2.95 -3.11 -8.18
CA GLY A 50 -1.70 -2.65 -7.58
C GLY A 50 -1.91 -1.80 -6.32
N HIS A 51 -2.74 -0.77 -6.41
CA HIS A 51 -3.01 0.14 -5.29
C HIS A 51 -3.72 -0.55 -4.11
N PRO A 52 -4.80 -1.34 -4.30
CA PRO A 52 -5.39 -2.11 -3.20
C PRO A 52 -4.41 -3.09 -2.56
N TYR A 53 -3.56 -3.75 -3.34
CA TYR A 53 -2.54 -4.66 -2.80
C TYR A 53 -1.47 -3.91 -2.01
N GLN A 54 -1.02 -2.74 -2.48
CA GLN A 54 -0.12 -1.88 -1.72
C GLN A 54 -0.76 -1.39 -0.41
N GLY A 55 -2.01 -0.92 -0.47
CA GLY A 55 -2.74 -0.47 0.71
C GLY A 55 -2.96 -1.59 1.72
N SER A 56 -3.13 -2.83 1.26
CA SER A 56 -3.25 -3.99 2.15
C SER A 56 -1.95 -4.24 2.92
N PHE A 57 -0.80 -3.96 2.31
CA PHE A 57 0.49 -4.00 2.97
C PHE A 57 0.60 -2.92 4.05
N TYR A 58 0.18 -1.68 3.77
CA TYR A 58 0.16 -0.61 4.78
C TYR A 58 -0.75 -0.98 5.96
N TYR A 59 -1.97 -1.45 5.69
CA TYR A 59 -2.90 -1.92 6.72
C TYR A 59 -2.30 -3.06 7.57
N ASN A 60 -1.74 -4.07 6.90
CA ASN A 60 -1.19 -5.25 7.56
C ASN A 60 0.11 -4.99 8.31
N ALA A 61 0.87 -3.94 7.98
CA ALA A 61 2.04 -3.52 8.75
C ALA A 61 1.65 -3.25 10.21
N ALA A 62 0.51 -2.59 10.46
CA ALA A 62 -0.02 -2.41 11.81
C ALA A 62 -0.85 -3.62 12.29
N ARG A 63 -1.74 -4.15 11.43
CA ARG A 63 -2.69 -5.21 11.82
C ARG A 63 -2.01 -6.48 12.31
N SER A 64 -0.92 -6.89 11.65
CA SER A 64 -0.13 -8.09 12.00
C SER A 64 0.58 -7.99 13.35
N GLN A 65 0.68 -6.80 13.94
CA GLN A 65 1.26 -6.57 15.27
C GLN A 65 0.19 -6.50 16.38
N GLY A 66 -1.06 -6.83 16.06
CA GLY A 66 -2.17 -6.83 17.02
C GLY A 66 -2.93 -5.50 17.13
N ALA A 67 -2.68 -4.54 16.23
CA ALA A 67 -3.46 -3.31 16.16
C ALA A 67 -4.93 -3.61 15.81
N ALA A 68 -5.85 -2.80 16.34
CA ALA A 68 -7.28 -2.90 16.02
C ALA A 68 -7.54 -2.42 14.58
N ILE A 69 -8.65 -2.88 14.00
CA ILE A 69 -9.06 -2.53 12.62
C ILE A 69 -8.97 -1.02 12.36
N TRP A 70 -9.53 -0.18 13.25
CA TRP A 70 -9.52 1.28 13.05
C TRP A 70 -8.11 1.89 13.10
N GLN A 71 -7.21 1.35 13.94
CA GLN A 71 -5.82 1.81 14.03
C GLN A 71 -5.07 1.47 12.75
N SER A 72 -5.24 0.23 12.27
CA SER A 72 -4.68 -0.23 11.01
C SER A 72 -5.25 0.52 9.81
N SER A 73 -6.55 0.86 9.83
CA SER A 73 -7.18 1.69 8.80
C SER A 73 -6.63 3.11 8.78
N LEU A 74 -6.51 3.75 9.95
CA LEU A 74 -5.94 5.09 10.05
C LEU A 74 -4.47 5.09 9.61
N PHE A 75 -3.71 4.05 9.96
CA PHE A 75 -2.34 3.89 9.51
C PHE A 75 -2.26 3.76 7.98
N ALA A 76 -3.11 2.91 7.37
CA ALA A 76 -3.16 2.77 5.92
C ALA A 76 -3.50 4.09 5.20
N LEU A 77 -4.51 4.82 5.69
CA LEU A 77 -4.87 6.15 5.17
C LEU A 77 -3.70 7.13 5.26
N MET A 78 -3.02 7.18 6.40
CA MET A 78 -1.88 8.08 6.60
C MET A 78 -0.69 7.71 5.71
N GLN A 79 -0.42 6.42 5.50
CA GLN A 79 0.63 5.98 4.59
C GLN A 79 0.32 6.30 3.14
N SER A 80 -0.95 6.15 2.70
CA SER A 80 -1.38 6.58 1.37
C SER A 80 -1.19 8.09 1.18
N LEU A 81 -1.57 8.90 2.17
CA LEU A 81 -1.35 10.36 2.12
C LEU A 81 0.13 10.72 2.08
N LEU A 82 0.96 10.08 2.90
CA LEU A 82 2.41 10.31 2.93
C LEU A 82 3.05 9.93 1.60
N TRP A 83 2.62 8.85 0.98
CA TRP A 83 3.12 8.48 -0.34
C TRP A 83 2.79 9.56 -1.37
N GLU A 84 1.51 9.85 -1.56
CA GLU A 84 1.02 10.79 -2.58
C GLU A 84 1.60 12.20 -2.41
N TYR A 85 1.62 12.73 -1.19
CA TYR A 85 2.03 14.12 -0.96
C TYR A 85 3.52 14.28 -0.68
N ALA A 86 4.11 13.39 0.12
CA ALA A 86 5.50 13.56 0.55
C ALA A 86 6.48 12.88 -0.40
N TRP A 87 6.12 11.73 -0.98
CA TRP A 87 7.03 10.99 -1.86
C TRP A 87 6.79 11.31 -3.33
N GLU A 88 5.58 11.08 -3.82
CA GLU A 88 5.17 11.24 -5.22
C GLU A 88 4.90 12.70 -5.59
N GLY A 89 4.49 13.50 -4.60
CA GLY A 89 4.21 14.93 -4.75
C GLY A 89 5.39 15.80 -5.22
N GLY A 90 6.62 15.29 -5.18
CA GLY A 90 7.79 15.94 -5.77
C GLY A 90 7.99 15.61 -7.26
N LEU A 91 7.26 14.62 -7.75
CA LEU A 91 7.39 14.07 -9.10
C LEU A 91 6.16 14.38 -9.95
N GLU A 92 4.97 14.31 -9.36
CA GLU A 92 3.70 14.60 -10.01
C GLU A 92 2.68 15.20 -9.04
N GLN A 93 1.48 15.52 -9.55
CA GLN A 93 0.40 16.00 -8.70
C GLN A 93 -0.29 14.80 -8.04
N PRO A 94 -0.67 14.88 -6.75
CA PRO A 94 -1.37 13.80 -6.07
C PRO A 94 -2.61 13.33 -6.81
N SER A 95 -2.84 12.02 -6.82
CA SER A 95 -3.98 11.40 -7.49
C SER A 95 -5.20 11.28 -6.57
N ILE A 96 -6.33 11.84 -6.99
CA ILE A 96 -7.62 11.65 -6.27
C ILE A 96 -7.98 10.16 -6.21
N GLN A 97 -7.71 9.42 -7.28
CA GLN A 97 -8.08 8.00 -7.35
C GLN A 97 -7.27 7.21 -6.35
N ASP A 98 -5.97 7.45 -6.28
CA ASP A 98 -5.08 6.65 -5.44
C ASP A 98 -5.24 7.00 -3.96
N LEU A 99 -5.54 8.26 -3.64
CA LEU A 99 -5.93 8.70 -2.31
C LEU A 99 -7.19 8.02 -1.78
N ILE A 100 -8.05 7.49 -2.65
CA ILE A 100 -9.29 6.80 -2.28
C ILE A 100 -9.11 5.27 -2.38
N VAL A 101 -8.69 4.79 -3.54
CA VAL A 101 -8.65 3.37 -3.88
C VAL A 101 -7.55 2.64 -3.12
N THR A 102 -6.38 3.25 -2.95
CA THR A 102 -5.26 2.65 -2.20
C THR A 102 -5.67 2.34 -0.76
N PRO A 103 -6.10 3.30 0.06
CA PRO A 103 -6.41 3.01 1.45
C PRO A 103 -7.71 2.21 1.61
N LEU A 104 -8.79 2.52 0.87
CA LEU A 104 -10.07 1.81 1.05
C LEU A 104 -9.99 0.36 0.56
N GLY A 105 -9.46 0.15 -0.65
CA GLY A 105 -9.21 -1.18 -1.19
C GLY A 105 -8.22 -1.95 -0.34
N GLY A 106 -7.18 -1.26 0.15
CA GLY A 106 -6.19 -1.81 1.06
C GLY A 106 -6.73 -2.27 2.40
N ILE A 107 -7.63 -1.52 3.02
CA ILE A 107 -8.28 -1.92 4.28
C ILE A 107 -9.10 -3.19 4.09
N ILE A 108 -9.91 -3.25 3.02
CA ILE A 108 -10.76 -4.41 2.73
C ILE A 108 -9.90 -5.64 2.46
N LEU A 109 -8.97 -5.55 1.51
CA LEU A 109 -8.09 -6.66 1.16
C LEU A 109 -7.18 -7.05 2.32
N GLY A 110 -6.70 -6.07 3.08
CA GLY A 110 -5.82 -6.26 4.22
C GLY A 110 -6.50 -7.05 5.34
N GLU A 111 -7.72 -6.68 5.73
CA GLU A 111 -8.46 -7.41 6.76
C GLU A 111 -8.85 -8.82 6.30
N LEU A 112 -9.27 -8.99 5.04
CA LEU A 112 -9.57 -10.31 4.48
C LEU A 112 -8.34 -11.24 4.51
N THR A 113 -7.20 -10.76 4.04
CA THR A 113 -5.95 -11.53 4.03
C THR A 113 -5.39 -11.76 5.43
N HIS A 114 -5.59 -10.84 6.37
CA HIS A 114 -5.24 -11.02 7.78
C HIS A 114 -6.06 -12.14 8.43
N ARG A 115 -7.39 -12.11 8.25
CA ARG A 115 -8.28 -13.16 8.76
C ARG A 115 -7.99 -14.52 8.13
N ALA A 116 -7.70 -14.55 6.83
CA ALA A 116 -7.32 -15.76 6.13
C ALA A 116 -6.02 -16.35 6.72
N ALA A 117 -4.99 -15.53 6.98
CA ALA A 117 -3.75 -15.97 7.60
C ALA A 117 -3.98 -16.56 9.01
N LEU A 118 -4.82 -15.92 9.83
CA LEU A 118 -5.20 -16.44 11.15
C LEU A 118 -5.95 -17.78 11.05
N ALA A 119 -6.87 -17.90 10.10
CA ALA A 119 -7.64 -19.13 9.88
C ALA A 119 -6.76 -20.29 9.43
N MET A 120 -5.86 -20.06 8.46
CA MET A 120 -4.87 -21.06 7.99
C MET A 120 -3.93 -21.48 9.12
N GLY A 121 -3.52 -20.55 9.98
CA GLY A 121 -2.60 -20.85 11.08
C GLY A 121 -3.22 -21.62 12.24
N ARG A 122 -4.55 -21.73 12.34
CA ARG A 122 -5.25 -22.24 13.52
C ARG A 122 -4.77 -23.62 13.97
N ASP A 123 -4.66 -24.55 13.04
CA ASP A 123 -4.27 -25.93 13.31
C ASP A 123 -2.77 -26.18 13.01
N GLY A 124 -2.06 -25.13 12.57
CA GLY A 124 -0.69 -25.16 12.04
C GLY A 124 -0.71 -25.02 10.52
N PHE A 125 0.24 -24.26 9.96
CA PHE A 125 0.28 -24.00 8.51
C PHE A 125 0.77 -25.21 7.72
N ASN A 126 0.05 -25.55 6.65
CA ASN A 126 0.52 -26.40 5.57
C ASN A 126 1.46 -25.61 4.64
N TRP A 127 2.28 -26.32 3.87
CA TRP A 127 3.28 -25.70 2.98
C TRP A 127 2.68 -24.71 1.95
N TYR A 128 1.47 -24.98 1.44
CA TYR A 128 0.79 -24.08 0.49
C TYR A 128 0.20 -22.85 1.20
N GLU A 129 -0.24 -22.99 2.45
CA GLU A 129 -0.76 -21.88 3.27
C GLU A 129 0.37 -20.91 3.66
N ILE A 130 1.58 -21.43 3.87
CA ILE A 130 2.80 -20.64 4.03
C ILE A 130 3.00 -19.75 2.79
N ILE A 131 2.99 -20.36 1.60
CA ILE A 131 3.18 -19.63 0.34
C ILE A 131 2.08 -18.58 0.14
N LEU A 132 0.82 -18.96 0.35
CA LEU A 132 -0.31 -18.04 0.24
C LEU A 132 -0.19 -16.88 1.23
N THR A 133 0.24 -17.12 2.47
CA THR A 133 0.44 -16.06 3.46
C THR A 133 1.59 -15.14 3.08
N CYS A 134 2.71 -15.67 2.56
CA CYS A 134 3.81 -14.85 2.06
C CYS A 134 3.39 -13.91 0.93
N ILE A 135 2.50 -14.37 0.04
CA ILE A 135 2.03 -13.58 -1.10
C ILE A 135 0.94 -12.61 -0.66
N LEU A 136 -0.08 -13.07 0.06
CA LEU A 136 -1.27 -12.26 0.35
C LEU A 136 -1.09 -11.35 1.56
N ASN A 137 -0.29 -11.77 2.54
CA ASN A 137 -0.03 -11.02 3.76
C ASN A 137 1.42 -11.21 4.26
N PRO A 138 2.41 -10.70 3.50
CA PRO A 138 3.82 -10.83 3.87
C PRO A 138 4.12 -10.22 5.25
N ALA A 139 3.41 -9.15 5.65
CA ALA A 139 3.58 -8.55 6.97
C ALA A 139 3.20 -9.52 8.11
N PHE A 140 2.15 -10.33 7.93
CA PHE A 140 1.82 -11.40 8.88
C PHE A 140 2.94 -12.43 8.96
N ALA A 141 3.43 -12.92 7.82
CA ALA A 141 4.52 -13.90 7.77
C ALA A 141 5.80 -13.39 8.46
N ILE A 142 6.16 -12.12 8.24
CA ILE A 142 7.34 -11.50 8.85
C ILE A 142 7.18 -11.36 10.36
N ASN A 143 6.04 -10.84 10.83
CA ASN A 143 5.87 -10.48 12.24
C ASN A 143 5.45 -11.66 13.13
N ASN A 144 4.71 -12.64 12.59
CA ASN A 144 4.14 -13.76 13.36
C ASN A 144 4.77 -15.11 13.00
N GLY A 145 5.45 -15.21 11.86
CA GLY A 145 5.91 -16.47 11.31
C GLY A 145 4.74 -17.41 10.96
N PHE A 146 5.00 -18.72 11.04
CA PHE A 146 4.04 -19.78 10.69
C PHE A 146 3.72 -20.69 11.87
N ARG A 147 3.84 -20.17 13.10
CA ARG A 147 3.41 -20.87 14.31
C ARG A 147 1.91 -20.68 14.51
N ARG A 148 1.28 -21.54 15.33
CA ARG A 148 -0.13 -21.37 15.68
C ARG A 148 -0.34 -19.96 16.26
N PRO A 149 -1.25 -19.15 15.68
CA PRO A 149 -1.53 -17.82 16.20
C PRO A 149 -2.08 -17.93 17.62
N VAL A 150 -1.53 -17.16 18.54
CA VAL A 150 -2.17 -16.96 19.85
C VAL A 150 -3.33 -16.01 19.58
N PHE A 151 -4.57 -16.48 19.73
CA PHE A 151 -5.76 -15.66 19.54
C PHE A 151 -5.78 -14.51 20.56
N ALA A 152 -5.16 -13.38 20.22
CA ALA A 152 -5.46 -12.11 20.85
C ALA A 152 -6.75 -11.61 20.19
N GLY A 153 -7.88 -11.92 20.82
CA GLY A 153 -9.17 -11.39 20.39
C GLY A 153 -9.12 -9.87 20.37
N ASN A 154 -9.40 -9.30 19.19
CA ASN A 154 -10.03 -8.00 18.93
C ASN A 154 -10.35 -7.89 17.44
#